data_AF-A0A969V600-F1
#
_entry.id   AF-A0A969V600-F1
#
_cell.length_a   1.000
_cell.length_b   1.000
_cell.length_c   1.000
_cell.angle_alpha   90.00
_cell.angle_beta   90.00
_cell.angle_gamma   90.00
#
_symmetry.space_group_name_H-M   'P 1'
#
loop_
_entity.id
_entity.type
_entity.pdbx_description
1 polymer ?
#
loop_
_entity_poly.entity_id
_entity_poly.type
_entity_poly.pdbx_seq_one_letter_code
_entity_poly.pdbx_strand_id
1 'polypeptide(L)'
;MTMVESSSESLTDAEWDIAHAIAQTLVKEDTDVNELGKAIAYLRTIVDKPAPTSRFFKYLKTLVSNGRVIGHSGRTSDYYRSIEKACSDSLKSVGDAYTILQILGWVSRLMRYYKDAGVPIGEVPTPTASPVESSRQVEIAKVVQSQDFQVDQILEAKVTKINGNKVTYEILGTIKLTEKEPKKASVLQEGQTVKVKIVSLKEDGSLKSVKCVS
;
A
#
# COMPACT_ATOMS: atom_id res chain seq x y z
N MET A 1 -27.56 29.16 -5.67
CA MET A 1 -27.60 27.84 -6.34
C MET A 1 -26.27 27.17 -6.04
N THR A 2 -26.23 26.36 -4.99
CA THR A 2 -25.05 25.63 -4.56
C THR A 2 -24.76 24.55 -5.60
N MET A 3 -23.60 24.67 -6.25
CA MET A 3 -23.05 23.61 -7.08
C MET A 3 -22.73 22.44 -6.14
N VAL A 4 -23.55 21.41 -6.18
CA VAL A 4 -23.22 20.10 -5.63
C VAL A 4 -22.11 19.57 -6.51
N GLU A 5 -20.87 19.57 -6.00
CA GLU A 5 -19.80 18.74 -6.56
C GLU A 5 -20.28 17.29 -6.49
N SER A 6 -20.68 16.73 -7.64
CA SER A 6 -20.78 15.29 -7.78
C SER A 6 -19.38 14.72 -7.60
N SER A 7 -19.14 14.12 -6.43
CA SER A 7 -17.95 13.32 -6.16
C SER A 7 -17.94 12.18 -7.16
N SER A 8 -17.15 12.31 -8.23
CA SER A 8 -17.02 11.27 -9.24
C SER A 8 -16.48 10.01 -8.58
N GLU A 9 -17.19 8.91 -8.82
CA GLU A 9 -16.99 7.51 -8.42
C GLU A 9 -15.59 6.98 -8.81
N SER A 10 -14.54 7.48 -8.16
CA SER A 10 -13.17 7.05 -8.42
C SER A 10 -12.56 6.44 -7.16
N LEU A 11 -11.96 5.26 -7.33
CA LEU A 11 -11.17 4.62 -6.27
C LEU A 11 -10.01 5.53 -5.88
N THR A 12 -9.68 5.55 -4.59
CA THR A 12 -8.44 6.16 -4.10
C THR A 12 -7.21 5.41 -4.61
N ASP A 13 -6.03 6.02 -4.57
CA ASP A 13 -4.78 5.36 -4.97
C ASP A 13 -4.55 4.04 -4.22
N ALA A 14 -4.85 4.01 -2.92
CA ALA A 14 -4.73 2.80 -2.10
C ALA A 14 -5.71 1.69 -2.55
N GLU A 15 -6.92 2.06 -2.94
CA GLU A 15 -7.93 1.11 -3.44
C GLU A 15 -7.58 0.60 -4.85
N TRP A 16 -6.96 1.44 -5.68
CA TRP A 16 -6.37 1.03 -6.95
C TRP A 16 -5.23 0.04 -6.76
N ASP A 17 -4.32 0.28 -5.83
CA ASP A 17 -3.24 -0.66 -5.50
C ASP A 17 -3.78 -2.01 -5.05
N ILE A 18 -4.83 -2.01 -4.21
CA ILE A 18 -5.55 -3.23 -3.83
C ILE A 18 -6.14 -3.93 -5.06
N ALA A 19 -6.83 -3.19 -5.94
CA ALA A 19 -7.44 -3.76 -7.14
C ALA A 19 -6.38 -4.40 -8.07
N HIS A 20 -5.24 -3.72 -8.26
CA HIS A 20 -4.12 -4.22 -9.04
C HIS A 20 -3.50 -5.47 -8.39
N ALA A 21 -3.24 -5.45 -7.09
CA ALA A 21 -2.65 -6.58 -6.37
C ALA A 21 -3.53 -7.84 -6.46
N ILE A 22 -4.84 -7.70 -6.27
CA ILE A 22 -5.79 -8.82 -6.40
C ILE A 22 -5.81 -9.32 -7.85
N ALA A 23 -5.98 -8.42 -8.83
CA ALA A 23 -6.09 -8.81 -10.24
C ALA A 23 -4.83 -9.53 -10.75
N GLN A 24 -3.64 -9.02 -10.43
CA GLN A 24 -2.38 -9.65 -10.80
C GLN A 24 -2.22 -11.03 -10.16
N THR A 25 -2.58 -11.16 -8.88
CA THR A 25 -2.53 -12.45 -8.17
C THR A 25 -3.44 -13.47 -8.85
N LEU A 26 -4.69 -13.11 -9.11
CA LEU A 26 -5.67 -14.01 -9.72
C LEU A 26 -5.30 -14.38 -11.16
N VAL A 27 -4.70 -13.48 -11.94
CA VAL A 27 -4.23 -13.79 -13.29
C VAL A 27 -3.00 -14.70 -13.25
N LYS A 28 -2.03 -14.46 -12.35
CA LYS A 28 -0.86 -15.34 -12.17
C LYS A 28 -1.26 -16.76 -11.78
N GLU A 29 -2.33 -16.92 -11.02
CA GLU A 29 -2.88 -18.21 -10.59
C GLU A 29 -3.86 -18.82 -11.62
N ASP A 30 -3.98 -18.24 -12.83
CA ASP A 30 -4.90 -18.68 -13.89
C ASP A 30 -6.36 -18.84 -13.39
N THR A 31 -6.79 -17.92 -12.51
CA THR A 31 -8.14 -17.93 -11.94
C THR A 31 -9.15 -17.47 -12.98
N ASP A 32 -10.26 -18.20 -13.10
CA ASP A 32 -11.36 -17.80 -13.97
C ASP A 32 -12.07 -16.54 -13.44
N VAL A 33 -12.06 -15.47 -14.24
CA VAL A 33 -12.76 -14.21 -13.97
C VAL A 33 -14.27 -14.39 -13.76
N ASN A 34 -14.88 -15.42 -14.34
CA ASN A 34 -16.30 -15.72 -14.16
C ASN A 34 -16.60 -16.21 -12.74
N GLU A 35 -15.68 -16.95 -12.11
CA GLU A 35 -15.85 -17.37 -10.71
C GLU A 35 -15.74 -16.18 -9.76
N LEU A 36 -14.83 -15.24 -10.03
CA LEU A 36 -14.81 -13.96 -9.33
C LEU A 36 -16.13 -13.18 -9.55
N GLY A 37 -16.66 -13.20 -10.78
CA GLY A 37 -17.93 -12.57 -11.12
C GLY A 37 -19.11 -13.06 -10.27
N LYS A 38 -19.16 -14.35 -9.92
CA LYS A 38 -20.18 -14.91 -9.02
C LYS A 38 -20.05 -14.35 -7.60
N ALA A 39 -18.82 -14.19 -7.09
CA ALA A 39 -18.59 -13.57 -5.78
C ALA A 39 -19.00 -12.10 -5.75
N ILE A 40 -18.70 -11.35 -6.82
CA ILE A 40 -19.15 -9.95 -6.99
C ILE A 40 -20.68 -9.88 -7.02
N ALA A 41 -21.33 -10.78 -7.78
CA ALA A 41 -22.79 -10.83 -7.85
C ALA A 41 -23.40 -11.09 -6.46
N TYR A 42 -22.85 -12.04 -5.70
CA TYR A 42 -23.27 -12.26 -4.31
C TYR A 42 -23.15 -10.99 -3.47
N LEU A 43 -21.98 -10.34 -3.46
CA LEU A 43 -21.76 -9.11 -2.69
C LEU A 43 -22.79 -8.02 -3.03
N ARG A 44 -23.05 -7.81 -4.32
CA ARG A 44 -24.05 -6.85 -4.80
C ARG A 44 -25.45 -7.12 -4.23
N THR A 45 -25.85 -8.39 -4.07
CA THR A 45 -27.17 -8.73 -3.48
C THR A 45 -27.27 -8.47 -1.98
N ILE A 46 -26.14 -8.41 -1.29
CA ILE A 46 -26.09 -8.28 0.18
C ILE A 46 -25.56 -6.93 0.67
N VAL A 47 -25.12 -6.03 -0.21
CA VAL A 47 -24.44 -4.77 0.16
C VAL A 47 -25.28 -3.88 1.09
N ASP A 48 -26.60 -3.88 0.90
CA ASP A 48 -27.58 -3.15 1.73
C ASP A 48 -28.08 -3.93 2.96
N LYS A 49 -27.57 -5.15 3.17
CA LYS A 49 -27.99 -6.00 4.28
C LYS A 49 -27.06 -5.79 5.48
N PRO A 50 -27.51 -6.10 6.70
CA PRO A 50 -26.65 -6.02 7.88
C PRO A 50 -25.39 -6.87 7.75
N ALA A 51 -24.26 -6.32 8.20
CA ALA A 51 -22.93 -6.93 8.19
C ALA A 51 -22.50 -7.48 6.81
N PRO A 52 -22.57 -6.68 5.73
CA PRO A 52 -22.37 -7.15 4.36
C PRO A 52 -20.95 -7.66 4.12
N THR A 53 -19.93 -6.96 4.63
CA THR A 53 -18.52 -7.34 4.55
C THR A 53 -18.25 -8.69 5.20
N SER A 54 -18.75 -8.90 6.43
CA SER A 54 -18.58 -10.17 7.16
C SER A 54 -19.26 -11.34 6.43
N ARG A 55 -20.46 -11.11 5.90
CA ARG A 55 -21.20 -12.09 5.10
C ARG A 55 -20.46 -12.46 3.81
N PHE A 56 -19.86 -11.48 3.15
CA PHE A 56 -19.04 -11.70 1.97
C PHE A 56 -17.83 -12.61 2.25
N PHE A 57 -17.02 -12.28 3.26
CA PHE A 57 -15.87 -13.14 3.61
C PHE A 57 -16.30 -14.53 4.09
N LYS A 58 -17.43 -14.64 4.82
CA LYS A 58 -18.00 -15.95 5.18
C LYS A 58 -18.42 -16.75 3.94
N TYR A 59 -19.00 -16.09 2.94
CA TYR A 59 -19.37 -16.72 1.68
C TYR A 59 -18.13 -17.23 0.92
N LEU A 60 -17.06 -16.45 0.81
CA LEU A 60 -15.81 -16.90 0.18
C LEU A 60 -15.25 -18.15 0.87
N LYS A 61 -15.20 -18.18 2.20
CA LYS A 61 -14.80 -19.37 2.96
C LYS A 61 -15.72 -20.56 2.70
N THR A 62 -17.01 -20.32 2.54
CA THR A 62 -17.99 -21.37 2.21
C THR A 62 -17.74 -21.96 0.83
N LEU A 63 -17.40 -21.12 -0.16
CA LEU A 63 -17.00 -21.59 -1.49
C LEU A 63 -15.74 -22.47 -1.42
N VAL A 64 -14.73 -22.09 -0.63
CA VAL A 64 -13.52 -22.91 -0.44
C VAL A 64 -13.86 -24.27 0.17
N SER A 65 -14.64 -24.28 1.26
CA SER A 65 -15.00 -25.53 1.97
C SER A 65 -15.85 -26.47 1.11
N ASN A 66 -16.76 -25.93 0.29
CA ASN A 66 -17.69 -26.72 -0.50
C ASN A 66 -17.29 -26.85 -1.98
N GLY A 67 -16.15 -26.27 -2.38
CA GLY A 67 -15.72 -26.13 -3.78
C GLY A 67 -15.63 -27.46 -4.54
N ARG A 68 -15.34 -28.57 -3.86
CA ARG A 68 -15.32 -29.92 -4.46
C ARG A 68 -16.69 -30.47 -4.82
N VAL A 69 -17.74 -30.00 -4.13
CA VAL A 69 -19.12 -30.48 -4.32
C VAL A 69 -19.88 -29.59 -5.30
N ILE A 70 -19.62 -28.28 -5.26
CA ILE A 70 -20.29 -27.29 -6.12
C ILE A 70 -19.54 -27.05 -7.45
N GLY A 71 -18.28 -27.46 -7.52
CA GLY A 71 -17.45 -27.31 -8.71
C GLY A 71 -17.74 -28.40 -9.73
N HIS A 72 -18.13 -28.01 -10.94
CA HIS A 72 -18.32 -28.95 -12.05
C HIS A 72 -16.98 -29.34 -12.71
N SER A 73 -15.91 -28.62 -12.40
CA SER A 73 -14.54 -28.91 -12.87
C SER A 73 -13.62 -29.17 -11.67
N GLY A 74 -12.60 -30.02 -11.86
CA GLY A 74 -11.59 -30.26 -10.83
C GLY A 74 -10.84 -29.00 -10.38
N ARG A 75 -10.79 -27.96 -11.24
CA ARG A 75 -10.07 -26.69 -10.99
C ARG A 75 -10.90 -25.65 -10.23
N THR A 76 -12.22 -25.79 -10.18
CA THR A 76 -13.11 -24.79 -9.55
C THR A 76 -12.78 -24.57 -8.07
N SER A 77 -12.37 -25.62 -7.36
CA SER A 77 -11.99 -25.50 -5.95
C SER A 77 -10.69 -24.71 -5.73
N ASP A 78 -9.78 -24.70 -6.72
CA ASP A 78 -8.55 -23.92 -6.65
C ASP A 78 -8.83 -22.44 -6.90
N TYR A 79 -9.69 -22.12 -7.87
CA TYR A 79 -10.14 -20.74 -8.10
C TYR A 79 -10.76 -20.12 -6.84
N TYR A 80 -11.57 -20.86 -6.09
CA TYR A 80 -12.14 -20.35 -4.84
C TYR A 80 -11.07 -20.12 -3.76
N ARG A 81 -10.04 -20.98 -3.68
CA ARG A 81 -8.91 -20.75 -2.77
C ARG A 81 -8.15 -19.48 -3.15
N SER A 82 -7.85 -19.30 -4.43
CA SER A 82 -7.19 -18.10 -4.95
C SER A 82 -7.98 -16.83 -4.65
N ILE A 83 -9.29 -16.83 -4.93
CA ILE A 83 -10.19 -15.70 -4.69
C ILE A 83 -10.27 -15.38 -3.20
N GLU A 84 -10.51 -16.39 -2.35
CA GLU A 84 -10.62 -16.19 -0.91
C GLU A 84 -9.33 -15.62 -0.34
N LYS A 85 -8.18 -16.21 -0.69
CA LYS A 85 -6.89 -15.76 -0.20
C LYS A 85 -6.58 -14.33 -0.64
N ALA A 86 -6.69 -14.02 -1.94
CA ALA A 86 -6.39 -12.68 -2.45
C ALA A 86 -7.30 -11.61 -1.85
N CYS A 87 -8.60 -11.89 -1.73
CA CYS A 87 -9.55 -10.97 -1.08
C CYS A 87 -9.23 -10.80 0.41
N SER A 88 -9.03 -11.90 1.14
CA SER A 88 -8.75 -11.88 2.57
C SER A 88 -7.41 -11.19 2.90
N ASP A 89 -6.42 -11.25 2.01
CA ASP A 89 -5.13 -10.59 2.23
C ASP A 89 -5.20 -9.08 1.94
N SER A 90 -5.84 -8.68 0.84
CA SER A 90 -5.79 -7.30 0.36
C SER A 90 -6.95 -6.41 0.85
N LEU A 91 -8.10 -6.97 1.25
CA LEU A 91 -9.29 -6.19 1.62
C LEU A 91 -9.49 -6.01 3.14
N LYS A 92 -8.58 -6.53 3.98
CA LYS A 92 -8.69 -6.44 5.45
C LYS A 92 -8.82 -5.01 5.97
N SER A 93 -8.21 -4.05 5.29
CA SER A 93 -8.22 -2.63 5.66
C SER A 93 -9.41 -1.85 5.08
N VAL A 94 -10.21 -2.46 4.19
CA VAL A 94 -11.34 -1.79 3.54
C VAL A 94 -12.57 -1.91 4.43
N GLY A 95 -13.05 -0.78 4.93
CA GLY A 95 -14.04 -0.72 6.01
C GLY A 95 -15.48 -1.02 5.59
N ASP A 96 -15.82 -0.84 4.31
CA ASP A 96 -17.21 -0.91 3.86
C ASP A 96 -17.40 -1.76 2.59
N ALA A 97 -18.58 -2.34 2.45
CA ALA A 97 -18.90 -3.28 1.39
C ALA A 97 -19.11 -2.62 0.02
N TYR A 98 -19.44 -1.31 -0.01
CA TYR A 98 -19.63 -0.57 -1.26
C TYR A 98 -18.28 -0.34 -1.94
N THR A 99 -17.28 0.08 -1.17
CA THR A 99 -15.89 0.22 -1.63
C THR A 99 -15.33 -1.12 -2.07
N ILE A 100 -15.54 -2.19 -1.28
CA ILE A 100 -15.15 -3.56 -1.70
C ILE A 100 -15.80 -3.93 -3.04
N LEU A 101 -17.08 -3.64 -3.23
CA LEU A 101 -17.79 -3.93 -4.47
C LEU A 101 -17.22 -3.16 -5.67
N GLN A 102 -16.87 -1.89 -5.48
CA GLN A 102 -16.21 -1.06 -6.51
C GLN A 102 -14.82 -1.60 -6.86
N ILE A 103 -13.99 -1.91 -5.86
CA ILE A 103 -12.66 -2.52 -6.03
C ILE A 103 -12.78 -3.80 -6.84
N LEU A 104 -13.65 -4.74 -6.43
CA LEU A 104 -13.80 -6.02 -7.13
C LEU A 104 -14.36 -5.85 -8.55
N GLY A 105 -15.20 -4.84 -8.78
CA GLY A 105 -15.63 -4.44 -10.12
C GLY A 105 -14.45 -4.05 -11.02
N TRP A 106 -13.47 -3.33 -10.48
CA TRP A 106 -12.23 -3.01 -11.20
C TRP A 106 -11.30 -4.22 -11.34
N VAL A 107 -11.17 -5.06 -10.31
CA VAL A 107 -10.41 -6.33 -10.39
C VAL A 107 -10.85 -7.16 -11.59
N SER A 108 -12.16 -7.34 -11.80
CA SER A 108 -12.66 -8.12 -12.94
C SER A 108 -12.24 -7.54 -14.30
N ARG A 109 -12.22 -6.21 -14.43
CA ARG A 109 -11.76 -5.51 -15.64
C ARG A 109 -10.25 -5.65 -15.83
N LEU A 110 -9.49 -5.45 -14.75
CA LEU A 110 -8.03 -5.58 -14.74
C LEU A 110 -7.57 -7.02 -15.04
N MET A 111 -8.27 -8.03 -14.55
CA MET A 111 -7.97 -9.43 -14.89
C MET A 111 -8.06 -9.69 -16.39
N ARG A 112 -9.09 -9.15 -17.07
CA ARG A 112 -9.22 -9.25 -18.53
C ARG A 112 -8.12 -8.47 -19.23
N TYR A 113 -7.88 -7.24 -18.79
CA TYR A 113 -6.79 -6.42 -19.32
C TYR A 113 -5.44 -7.13 -19.26
N TYR A 114 -5.06 -7.69 -18.10
CA TYR A 114 -3.78 -8.39 -17.95
C TYR A 114 -3.70 -9.70 -18.72
N LYS A 115 -4.83 -10.39 -18.92
CA LYS A 115 -4.88 -11.63 -19.69
C LYS A 115 -4.81 -11.37 -21.20
N ASP A 116 -5.51 -10.35 -21.69
CA ASP A 116 -5.71 -10.09 -23.12
C ASP A 116 -4.63 -9.16 -23.70
N ALA A 117 -4.11 -8.21 -22.94
CA ALA A 117 -3.15 -7.22 -23.43
C ALA A 117 -1.71 -7.76 -23.54
N GLY A 118 -1.45 -9.01 -23.10
CA GLY A 118 -0.11 -9.60 -23.10
C GLY A 118 0.91 -8.82 -22.26
N VAL A 119 0.44 -7.92 -21.38
CA VAL A 119 1.29 -7.09 -20.51
C VAL A 119 2.04 -8.03 -19.58
N PRO A 120 3.39 -8.04 -19.58
CA PRO A 120 4.15 -8.86 -18.66
C PRO A 120 3.73 -8.51 -17.23
N ILE A 121 3.31 -9.51 -16.45
CA ILE A 121 2.86 -9.33 -15.05
C ILE A 121 4.01 -8.95 -14.09
N GLY A 122 5.05 -8.30 -14.62
CA GLY A 122 6.24 -7.81 -13.96
C GLY A 122 6.65 -6.37 -14.32
N GLU A 123 5.95 -5.68 -15.24
CA GLU A 123 6.26 -4.28 -15.60
C GLU A 123 5.37 -3.23 -14.90
N VAL A 124 4.32 -3.65 -14.20
CA VAL A 124 3.65 -2.78 -13.23
C VAL A 124 4.37 -3.01 -11.89
N PRO A 125 4.96 -1.97 -11.27
CA PRO A 125 5.67 -2.14 -10.00
C PRO A 125 4.72 -2.80 -9.03
N THR A 126 5.06 -4.03 -8.63
CA THR A 126 4.36 -4.72 -7.56
C THR A 126 4.46 -3.78 -6.35
N PRO A 127 3.35 -3.37 -5.71
CA PRO A 127 3.43 -2.72 -4.42
C PRO A 127 4.02 -3.77 -3.49
N THR A 128 5.34 -3.73 -3.37
CA THR A 128 6.06 -4.52 -2.39
C THR A 128 5.48 -4.06 -1.09
N ALA A 129 4.78 -4.96 -0.40
CA ALA A 129 4.20 -4.78 0.91
C ALA A 129 5.24 -4.13 1.83
N SER A 130 5.26 -2.82 1.79
CA SER A 130 5.92 -1.95 2.72
C SER A 130 4.78 -1.39 3.54
N PRO A 131 4.88 -1.34 4.87
CA PRO A 131 3.84 -0.73 5.68
C PRO A 131 3.81 0.76 5.31
N VAL A 132 2.95 1.16 4.37
CA VAL A 132 2.96 2.55 3.87
C VAL A 132 2.19 3.42 4.85
N GLU A 133 3.01 4.01 5.70
CA GLU A 133 2.79 5.21 6.47
C GLU A 133 2.08 6.31 5.62
N SER A 134 1.17 7.01 6.28
CA SER A 134 0.25 8.06 5.81
C SER A 134 0.76 8.99 4.69
N SER A 135 -0.17 9.33 3.78
CA SER A 135 -0.13 10.25 2.64
C SER A 135 0.69 11.55 2.81
N ARG A 136 0.97 11.98 4.04
CA ARG A 136 1.89 13.07 4.34
C ARG A 136 3.32 12.82 3.85
N GLN A 137 3.79 11.57 3.82
CA GLN A 137 5.17 11.28 3.41
C GLN A 137 5.38 11.37 1.90
N VAL A 138 4.33 11.17 1.09
CA VAL A 138 4.42 11.26 -0.38
C VAL A 138 4.56 12.71 -0.84
N GLU A 139 3.82 13.63 -0.21
CA GLU A 139 4.03 15.07 -0.44
C GLU A 139 5.45 15.50 -0.04
N ILE A 140 5.96 14.99 1.08
CA ILE A 140 7.31 15.35 1.51
C ILE A 140 8.39 14.71 0.63
N ALA A 141 8.20 13.48 0.12
CA ALA A 141 9.12 12.87 -0.84
C ALA A 141 9.22 13.67 -2.15
N LYS A 142 8.11 14.27 -2.58
CA LYS A 142 8.06 15.15 -3.76
C LYS A 142 8.80 16.48 -3.52
N VAL A 143 8.71 17.01 -2.30
CA VAL A 143 9.51 18.18 -1.86
C VAL A 143 10.99 17.84 -1.73
N VAL A 144 11.33 16.64 -1.24
CA VAL A 144 12.72 16.17 -1.10
C VAL A 144 13.40 15.95 -2.46
N GLN A 145 12.67 15.44 -3.46
CA GLN A 145 13.20 15.28 -4.83
C GLN A 145 13.43 16.61 -5.57
N SER A 146 12.81 17.70 -5.12
CA SER A 146 12.94 19.03 -5.73
C SER A 146 13.87 19.96 -4.95
N GLN A 147 14.52 19.47 -3.90
CA GLN A 147 15.39 20.27 -3.04
C GLN A 147 16.86 19.93 -3.29
N ASP A 148 17.57 20.84 -3.94
CA ASP A 148 19.01 20.74 -4.16
C ASP A 148 19.76 20.93 -2.83
N PHE A 149 20.14 19.82 -2.20
CA PHE A 149 20.96 19.86 -0.99
C PHE A 149 22.36 20.36 -1.29
N GLN A 150 22.90 21.19 -0.39
CA GLN A 150 24.28 21.67 -0.45
C GLN A 150 25.07 21.16 0.75
N VAL A 151 26.35 20.82 0.53
CA VAL A 151 27.27 20.54 1.64
C VAL A 151 27.34 21.79 2.53
N ASP A 152 27.42 21.59 3.84
CA ASP A 152 27.38 22.62 4.88
C ASP A 152 26.01 23.28 5.16
N GLN A 153 24.96 22.95 4.42
CA GLN A 153 23.60 23.40 4.71
C GLN A 153 23.10 22.83 6.06
N ILE A 154 22.37 23.66 6.81
CA ILE A 154 21.76 23.30 8.09
C ILE A 154 20.29 23.00 7.88
N LEU A 155 19.84 21.84 8.36
CA LEU A 155 18.46 21.38 8.30
C LEU A 155 17.94 21.07 9.71
N GLU A 156 16.63 21.19 9.89
CA GLU A 156 15.97 20.67 11.09
C GLU A 156 15.74 19.17 10.93
N ALA A 157 16.05 18.42 12.00
CA ALA A 157 15.88 17.00 12.05
C ALA A 157 15.30 16.56 13.40
N LYS A 158 14.40 15.59 13.37
CA LYS A 158 13.87 14.97 14.58
C LYS A 158 14.71 13.77 14.97
N VAL A 159 15.15 13.69 16.22
CA VAL A 159 15.80 12.50 16.75
C VAL A 159 14.72 11.41 16.91
N THR A 160 14.87 10.30 16.20
CA THR A 160 13.89 9.20 16.24
C THR A 160 14.34 8.03 17.07
N LYS A 161 15.65 7.83 17.22
CA LYS A 161 16.21 6.71 17.97
C LYS A 161 17.63 7.00 18.43
N ILE A 162 17.96 6.63 19.67
CA ILE A 162 19.33 6.70 20.20
C ILE A 162 19.75 5.30 20.66
N ASN A 163 20.89 4.81 20.16
CA ASN A 163 21.45 3.51 20.55
C ASN A 163 22.94 3.66 20.86
N GLY A 164 23.26 3.84 22.14
CA GLY A 164 24.62 4.13 22.61
C GLY A 164 25.11 5.45 22.02
N ASN A 165 26.17 5.41 21.21
CA ASN A 165 26.72 6.59 20.53
C ASN A 165 26.11 6.84 19.13
N LYS A 166 25.11 6.07 18.71
CA LYS A 166 24.45 6.24 17.40
C LYS A 166 23.13 6.95 17.59
N VAL A 167 22.88 7.97 16.76
CA VAL A 167 21.65 8.76 16.78
C VAL A 167 21.03 8.69 15.40
N THR A 168 19.73 8.41 15.33
CA THR A 168 18.95 8.40 14.10
C THR A 168 18.19 9.72 13.98
N TYR A 169 18.45 10.44 12.90
CA TYR A 169 17.82 11.70 12.54
C TYR A 169 16.82 11.49 11.43
N GLU A 170 15.62 12.04 11.60
CA GLU A 170 14.60 12.14 10.56
C GLU A 170 14.57 13.58 10.04
N ILE A 171 15.06 13.77 8.83
CA ILE A 171 15.13 15.05 8.12
C ILE A 171 13.96 15.09 7.14
N LEU A 172 13.22 16.21 7.13
CA LEU A 172 12.05 16.38 6.25
C LEU A 172 11.09 15.19 6.35
N GLY A 173 10.81 14.68 7.55
CA GLY A 173 9.78 13.66 7.81
C GLY A 173 9.94 12.30 7.11
N THR A 174 11.02 12.09 6.36
CA THR A 174 11.15 10.95 5.42
C THR A 174 12.59 10.41 5.37
N ILE A 175 13.60 11.29 5.43
CA ILE A 175 15.00 10.87 5.31
C ILE A 175 15.51 10.48 6.71
N LYS A 176 15.72 9.18 6.93
CA LYS A 176 16.31 8.65 8.17
C LYS A 176 17.81 8.39 8.00
N LEU A 177 18.65 9.11 8.73
CA LEU A 177 20.11 8.91 8.75
C LEU A 177 20.59 8.56 10.15
N THR A 178 21.37 7.49 10.26
CA THR A 178 21.99 7.08 11.53
C THR A 178 23.44 7.51 11.56
N GLU A 179 23.79 8.38 12.51
CA GLU A 179 25.13 8.96 12.64
C GLU A 179 25.75 8.60 13.99
N LYS A 180 27.07 8.47 14.00
CA LYS A 180 27.83 8.26 15.23
C LYS A 180 28.12 9.62 15.88
N GLU A 181 27.51 9.86 17.02
CA GLU A 181 27.60 11.10 17.81
C GLU A 181 28.16 10.83 19.21
N PRO A 182 29.44 10.39 19.34
CA PRO A 182 30.01 9.97 20.63
C PRO A 182 30.01 11.04 21.72
N LYS A 183 29.98 12.33 21.35
CA LYS A 183 29.96 13.45 22.30
C LYS A 183 28.56 14.03 22.55
N LYS A 184 27.65 13.86 21.59
CA LYS A 184 26.32 14.50 21.61
C LYS A 184 25.18 13.51 21.87
N ALA A 185 25.39 12.21 21.66
CA ALA A 185 24.36 11.20 21.87
C ALA A 185 23.82 11.19 23.31
N SER A 186 24.65 11.48 24.31
CA SER A 186 24.24 11.51 25.72
C SER A 186 23.40 12.72 26.13
N VAL A 187 23.40 13.79 25.32
CA VAL A 187 22.63 15.03 25.62
C VAL A 187 21.37 15.17 24.76
N LEU A 188 21.16 14.26 23.82
CA LEU A 188 20.00 14.24 22.94
C LEU A 188 18.90 13.35 23.50
N GLN A 189 17.65 13.68 23.20
CA GLN A 189 16.48 12.89 23.59
C GLN A 189 15.68 12.44 22.36
N GLU A 190 15.08 11.25 22.43
CA GLU A 190 14.16 10.79 21.39
C GLU A 190 12.93 11.70 21.31
N GLY A 191 12.53 12.06 20.09
CA GLY A 191 11.48 13.02 19.82
C GLY A 191 11.93 14.48 19.74
N GLN A 192 13.16 14.80 20.15
CA GLN A 192 13.70 16.17 20.12
C GLN A 192 14.00 16.63 18.68
N THR A 193 13.63 17.86 18.35
CA THR A 193 14.06 18.53 17.10
C THR A 193 15.41 19.21 17.31
N VAL A 194 16.37 18.93 16.44
CA VAL A 194 17.72 19.50 16.47
C VAL A 194 18.15 19.99 15.09
N LYS A 195 19.18 20.82 15.05
CA LYS A 195 19.80 21.26 13.80
C LYS A 195 20.92 20.30 13.43
N VAL A 196 20.91 19.82 12.20
CA VAL A 196 21.96 18.97 11.62
C VAL A 196 22.56 19.66 10.42
N LYS A 197 23.88 19.54 10.28
CA LYS A 197 24.65 20.09 9.17
C LYS A 197 24.98 18.97 8.20
N ILE A 198 24.79 19.20 6.91
CA ILE A 198 25.14 18.22 5.87
C ILE A 198 26.65 18.15 5.73
N VAL A 199 27.21 16.94 5.90
CA VAL A 199 28.66 16.69 5.82
C VAL A 199 29.02 16.14 4.45
N SER A 200 28.19 15.27 3.88
CA SER A 200 28.42 14.76 2.54
C SER A 200 27.13 14.38 1.83
N LEU A 201 27.18 14.47 0.50
CA LEU A 201 26.16 14.03 -0.44
C LEU A 201 26.65 12.79 -1.19
N LYS A 202 25.72 12.02 -1.75
CA LYS A 202 26.02 10.94 -2.71
C LYS A 202 26.10 11.52 -4.14
N GLU A 203 26.52 10.68 -5.08
CA GLU A 203 26.62 11.05 -6.51
C GLU A 203 25.27 11.43 -7.13
N ASP A 204 24.16 10.96 -6.55
CA ASP A 204 22.79 11.27 -6.94
C ASP A 204 22.24 12.55 -6.28
N GLY A 205 23.06 13.29 -5.52
CA GLY A 205 22.65 14.50 -4.79
C GLY A 205 21.92 14.23 -3.45
N SER A 206 21.66 12.97 -3.10
CA SER A 206 21.01 12.61 -1.83
C SER A 206 21.96 12.73 -0.63
N LEU A 207 21.39 12.90 0.57
CA LEU A 207 22.16 13.01 1.81
C LEU A 207 22.91 11.70 2.11
N LYS A 208 24.24 11.79 2.24
CA LYS A 208 25.09 10.66 2.63
C LYS A 208 25.42 10.68 4.12
N SER A 209 25.76 11.86 4.65
CA SER A 209 26.00 12.01 6.08
C SER A 209 25.69 13.40 6.60
N VAL A 210 25.30 13.46 7.87
CA VAL A 210 24.98 14.69 8.59
C VAL A 210 25.65 14.71 9.96
N LYS A 211 25.76 15.89 10.58
CA LYS A 211 26.31 16.03 11.93
C LYS A 211 25.50 17.00 12.76
N CYS A 212 25.23 16.64 14.01
CA CYS A 212 24.46 17.48 14.90
C CYS A 212 25.20 18.77 15.24
N VAL A 213 24.57 19.90 14.94
CA VAL A 213 24.95 21.25 15.35
C VAL A 213 23.90 21.76 16.34
N SER A 214 23.74 21.02 17.45
CA SER A 214 23.30 21.64 18.71
C SER A 214 24.40 22.53 19.27
#